data_AF-A0A3S0ZIT0-F1
#
_entry.id   AF-A0A3S0ZIT0-F1
#
_cell.length_a   1.000
_cell.length_b   1.000
_cell.length_c   1.000
_cell.angle_alpha   90.00
_cell.angle_beta   90.00
_cell.angle_gamma   90.00
#
_symmetry.space_group_name_H-M   'P 1'
#
loop_
_entity.id
_entity.type
_entity.pdbx_description
1 polymer ?
#
loop_
_entity_poly.entity_id
_entity_poly.type
_entity_poly.pdbx_seq_one_letter_code
_entity_poly.pdbx_strand_id
1 'polypeptide(L)'
;MAFPQLHVKWLKKIYFSPEESTSHWQRRDYKGFNSSTDWHNVDFDKSVSISQLPVISAICDPVTLKGYAWSGGGRGIIRVDVSADGGETWHEATLKPNGQTPYHSYAWTLWEADIPLPEGATQTQLVVKAVDVSYNVQPDSVAGIWNLRGCLSNAWHRVNVTVPPASD
;
A
#
# COMPACT_ATOMS: atom_id res chain seq x y z
N MET A 1 -8.66 8.70 3.12
CA MET A 1 -9.38 7.89 4.14
C MET A 1 -8.39 7.53 5.26
N ALA A 2 -8.86 7.24 6.48
CA ALA A 2 -8.01 6.91 7.65
C ALA A 2 -7.83 5.39 7.82
N PHE A 3 -6.96 4.96 8.74
CA PHE A 3 -6.76 3.55 9.05
C PHE A 3 -8.06 2.89 9.60
N PRO A 4 -8.46 1.68 9.13
CA PRO A 4 -9.78 1.13 9.41
C PRO A 4 -10.12 0.90 10.89
N GLN A 5 -9.12 0.73 11.77
CA GLN A 5 -9.37 0.56 13.20
C GLN A 5 -10.09 1.76 13.83
N LEU A 6 -9.93 2.97 13.28
CA LEU A 6 -10.63 4.16 13.78
C LEU A 6 -12.11 4.23 13.34
N HIS A 7 -12.55 3.37 12.41
CA HIS A 7 -13.93 3.30 11.95
C HIS A 7 -14.75 2.29 12.79
N VAL A 8 -15.07 2.69 14.03
CA VAL A 8 -15.79 1.86 15.00
C VAL A 8 -17.17 1.47 14.47
N LYS A 9 -17.41 0.17 14.35
CA LYS A 9 -18.71 -0.41 13.96
C LYS A 9 -19.59 -0.62 15.19
N TRP A 10 -20.91 -0.64 14.99
CA TRP A 10 -21.91 -0.81 16.05
C TRP A 10 -21.74 0.19 17.20
N LEU A 11 -21.67 1.46 16.82
CA LEU A 11 -21.37 2.58 17.72
C LEU A 11 -22.42 2.68 18.83
N LYS A 12 -21.97 2.60 20.08
CA LYS A 12 -22.83 2.70 21.28
C LYS A 12 -22.74 4.04 21.99
N LYS A 13 -21.57 4.69 21.95
CA LYS A 13 -21.29 5.92 22.71
C LYS A 13 -20.29 6.78 21.97
N ILE A 14 -20.55 8.09 21.94
CA ILE A 14 -19.61 9.14 21.55
C ILE A 14 -19.36 10.00 22.79
N TYR A 15 -18.12 10.30 23.10
CA TYR A 15 -17.77 11.23 24.17
C TYR A 15 -16.53 12.04 23.78
N PHE A 16 -16.43 13.24 24.34
CA PHE A 16 -15.28 14.11 24.18
C PHE A 16 -14.30 13.86 25.33
N SER A 17 -13.01 13.90 25.04
CA SER A 17 -11.94 13.71 26.02
C SER A 17 -10.74 14.56 25.62
N PRO A 18 -9.98 15.10 26.60
CA PRO A 18 -8.71 15.76 26.31
C PRO A 18 -7.59 14.76 25.92
N GLU A 19 -7.83 13.45 26.06
CA GLU A 19 -6.84 12.40 25.79
C GLU A 19 -7.36 11.38 24.76
N GLU A 20 -6.44 10.66 24.11
CA GLU A 20 -6.78 9.54 23.25
C GLU A 20 -7.49 8.41 24.02
N SER A 21 -8.32 7.64 23.32
CA SER A 21 -8.97 6.44 23.87
C SER A 21 -7.97 5.56 24.62
N THR A 22 -8.35 5.11 25.81
CA THR A 22 -7.54 4.21 26.65
C THR A 22 -7.74 2.74 26.30
N SER A 23 -8.55 2.44 25.27
CA SER A 23 -8.79 1.07 24.83
C SER A 23 -7.50 0.37 24.39
N HIS A 24 -7.46 -0.96 24.58
CA HIS A 24 -6.31 -1.78 24.17
C HIS A 24 -5.92 -1.54 22.70
N TRP A 25 -6.90 -1.53 21.78
CA TRP A 25 -6.64 -1.35 20.36
C TRP A 25 -6.10 0.03 19.98
N GLN A 26 -6.32 1.06 20.80
CA GLN A 26 -5.72 2.38 20.58
C GLN A 26 -4.32 2.48 21.21
N ARG A 27 -4.14 1.93 22.43
CA ARG A 27 -2.89 2.15 23.20
C ARG A 27 -1.83 1.08 22.96
N ARG A 28 -2.22 -0.16 22.67
CA ARG A 28 -1.35 -1.35 22.67
C ARG A 28 -1.41 -2.16 21.36
N ASP A 29 -2.06 -1.64 20.33
CA ASP A 29 -2.09 -2.24 18.99
C ASP A 29 -2.04 -1.16 17.91
N TYR A 30 -1.92 -1.58 16.64
CA TYR A 30 -1.95 -0.70 15.46
C TYR A 30 -0.96 0.47 15.53
N LYS A 31 0.30 0.11 15.80
CA LYS A 31 1.46 1.01 15.84
C LYS A 31 2.59 0.44 14.99
N GLY A 32 3.39 1.33 14.39
CA GLY A 32 4.61 0.97 13.67
C GLY A 32 5.81 0.93 14.61
N PHE A 33 6.73 -0.01 14.40
CA PHE A 33 7.95 -0.15 15.19
C PHE A 33 9.16 -0.33 14.28
N ASN A 34 10.36 -0.11 14.82
CA ASN A 34 11.61 -0.40 14.12
C ASN A 34 11.73 -1.92 13.89
N SER A 35 12.44 -2.32 12.83
CA SER A 35 12.66 -3.72 12.45
C SER A 35 13.47 -4.55 13.46
N SER A 36 14.16 -3.92 14.40
CA SER A 36 14.88 -4.56 15.51
C SER A 36 14.03 -4.73 16.78
N THR A 37 12.79 -4.22 16.79
CA THR A 37 11.87 -4.38 17.92
C THR A 37 11.19 -5.75 17.88
N ASP A 38 11.22 -6.46 19.01
CA ASP A 38 10.59 -7.76 19.21
C ASP A 38 9.65 -7.74 20.44
N TRP A 39 9.05 -8.89 20.78
CA TRP A 39 8.14 -9.00 21.91
C TRP A 39 8.80 -8.81 23.28
N HIS A 40 10.12 -8.97 23.38
CA HIS A 40 10.86 -8.82 24.63
C HIS A 40 11.20 -7.36 24.91
N ASN A 41 11.31 -6.51 23.89
CA ASN A 41 11.74 -5.12 24.01
C ASN A 41 10.72 -4.07 23.53
N VAL A 42 9.54 -4.47 23.05
CA VAL A 42 8.52 -3.55 22.56
C VAL A 42 8.00 -2.61 23.65
N ASP A 43 7.99 -1.32 23.35
CA ASP A 43 7.39 -0.27 24.16
C ASP A 43 6.35 0.48 23.33
N PHE A 44 5.08 0.19 23.58
CA PHE A 44 3.95 0.78 22.86
C PHE A 44 3.77 2.27 23.14
N ASP A 45 4.29 2.80 24.24
CA ASP A 45 4.11 4.21 24.61
C ASP A 45 5.08 5.12 23.84
N LYS A 46 6.14 4.55 23.23
CA LYS A 46 7.07 5.26 22.36
C LYS A 46 6.63 5.39 20.91
N SER A 47 5.55 4.73 20.51
CA SER A 47 5.04 4.79 19.13
C SER A 47 3.67 5.46 19.06
N VAL A 48 3.37 6.06 17.91
CA VAL A 48 2.11 6.75 17.65
C VAL A 48 1.12 5.79 16.98
N SER A 49 -0.14 5.91 17.37
CA SER A 49 -1.25 5.15 16.80
C SER A 49 -1.44 5.49 15.32
N ILE A 50 -1.57 4.46 14.47
CA ILE A 50 -1.72 4.66 13.02
C ILE A 50 -3.06 5.35 12.74
N SER A 51 -3.01 6.61 12.32
CA SER A 51 -4.20 7.37 11.92
C SER A 51 -4.33 7.47 10.41
N GLN A 52 -3.26 7.91 9.74
CA GLN A 52 -3.16 7.94 8.28
C GLN A 52 -2.23 6.84 7.81
N LEU A 53 -2.54 6.25 6.65
CA LEU A 53 -1.72 5.23 6.02
C LEU A 53 -0.80 5.85 4.95
N PRO A 54 0.37 5.24 4.70
CA PRO A 54 1.25 5.61 3.59
C PRO A 54 0.63 5.21 2.24
N VAL A 55 1.29 5.60 1.15
CA VAL A 55 0.93 5.13 -0.19
C VAL A 55 1.12 3.61 -0.29
N ILE A 56 0.16 2.94 -0.95
CA ILE A 56 0.14 1.50 -1.20
C ILE A 56 -0.40 1.23 -2.60
N SER A 57 0.07 0.15 -3.22
CA SER A 57 -0.48 -0.39 -4.46
C SER A 57 -0.34 -1.90 -4.50
N ALA A 58 -1.19 -2.55 -5.30
CA ALA A 58 -1.10 -3.99 -5.54
C ALA A 58 -1.68 -4.35 -6.90
N ILE A 59 -1.00 -5.28 -7.59
CA ILE A 59 -1.55 -6.07 -8.70
C ILE A 59 -2.66 -6.98 -8.16
N CYS A 60 -3.84 -6.97 -8.79
CA CYS A 60 -4.98 -7.82 -8.45
C CYS A 60 -5.35 -8.79 -9.57
N ASP A 61 -5.04 -8.44 -10.82
CA ASP A 61 -5.16 -9.32 -11.98
C ASP A 61 -3.84 -9.24 -12.77
N PRO A 62 -2.96 -10.26 -12.68
CA PRO A 62 -1.69 -10.27 -13.39
C PRO A 62 -1.82 -10.55 -14.89
N VAL A 63 -2.95 -11.09 -15.37
CA VAL A 63 -3.13 -11.43 -16.79
C VAL A 63 -3.51 -10.19 -17.59
N THR A 64 -4.47 -9.41 -17.10
CA THR A 64 -4.83 -8.13 -17.73
C THR A 64 -4.10 -6.93 -17.13
N LEU A 65 -3.16 -7.20 -16.22
CA LEU A 65 -2.30 -6.26 -15.50
C LEU A 65 -3.09 -5.07 -14.93
N LYS A 66 -3.94 -5.39 -13.95
CA LYS A 66 -4.81 -4.43 -13.25
C LYS A 66 -4.60 -4.50 -11.76
N GLY A 67 -4.89 -3.39 -11.11
CA GLY A 67 -4.83 -3.31 -9.66
C GLY A 67 -5.41 -2.03 -9.10
N TYR A 68 -5.04 -1.76 -7.85
CA TYR A 68 -5.38 -0.53 -7.18
C TYR A 68 -4.12 0.16 -6.62
N ALA A 69 -4.24 1.46 -6.42
CA ALA A 69 -3.33 2.26 -5.63
C ALA A 69 -4.11 3.22 -4.75
N TRP A 70 -3.58 3.57 -3.59
CA TRP A 70 -4.25 4.46 -2.64
C TRP A 70 -3.24 5.07 -1.65
N SER A 71 -3.55 6.25 -1.11
CA SER A 71 -2.79 6.88 -0.01
C SER A 71 -3.75 7.45 1.03
N GLY A 72 -3.31 7.45 2.29
CA GLY A 72 -4.08 8.01 3.40
C GLY A 72 -4.27 9.51 3.30
N GLY A 73 -5.07 10.06 4.22
CA GLY A 73 -5.15 11.53 4.41
C GLY A 73 -5.76 12.33 3.26
N GLY A 74 -6.40 11.67 2.29
CA GLY A 74 -7.01 12.37 1.15
C GLY A 74 -6.04 12.62 -0.02
N ARG A 75 -4.83 12.04 0.04
CA ARG A 75 -3.81 12.20 -1.00
C ARG A 75 -4.13 11.30 -2.20
N GLY A 76 -4.40 11.93 -3.33
CA GLY A 76 -4.65 11.26 -4.60
C GLY A 76 -3.38 10.62 -5.15
N ILE A 77 -3.56 9.55 -5.91
CA ILE A 77 -2.48 8.90 -6.67
C ILE A 77 -2.26 9.68 -7.95
N ILE A 78 -1.02 10.11 -8.19
CA ILE A 78 -0.63 10.86 -9.38
C ILE A 78 0.10 9.98 -10.40
N ARG A 79 0.66 8.84 -9.98
CA ARG A 79 1.34 7.89 -10.86
C ARG A 79 1.35 6.48 -10.29
N VAL A 80 1.25 5.49 -11.17
CA VAL A 80 1.52 4.08 -10.89
C VAL A 80 2.52 3.58 -11.91
N ASP A 81 3.64 3.04 -11.43
CA ASP A 81 4.69 2.48 -12.26
C ASP A 81 4.63 0.95 -12.17
N VAL A 82 4.65 0.28 -13.31
CA VAL A 82 4.60 -1.18 -13.44
C VAL A 82 5.82 -1.67 -14.19
N SER A 83 6.37 -2.79 -13.74
CA SER A 83 7.55 -3.45 -14.32
C SER A 83 7.24 -4.90 -14.62
N ALA A 84 7.83 -5.43 -15.70
CA ALA A 84 7.81 -6.85 -16.07
C ALA A 84 9.21 -7.48 -16.06
N ASP A 85 10.17 -6.90 -15.34
CA ASP A 85 11.56 -7.39 -15.24
C ASP A 85 12.10 -7.35 -13.80
N GLY A 86 11.21 -7.40 -12.81
CA GLY A 86 11.61 -7.39 -11.39
C GLY A 86 11.90 -5.99 -10.82
N GLY A 87 11.60 -4.93 -11.56
CA GLY A 87 11.74 -3.54 -11.13
C GLY A 87 12.97 -2.83 -11.69
N GLU A 88 13.59 -3.35 -12.76
CA GLU A 88 14.71 -2.72 -13.45
C GLU A 88 14.22 -1.62 -14.39
N THR A 89 13.17 -1.90 -15.18
CA THR A 89 12.51 -0.93 -16.06
C THR A 89 11.04 -0.74 -15.68
N TRP A 90 10.51 0.45 -16.01
CA TRP A 90 9.20 0.90 -15.54
C TRP A 90 8.39 1.52 -16.66
N HIS A 91 7.11 1.18 -16.69
CA HIS A 91 6.09 1.76 -17.56
C HIS A 91 4.99 2.39 -16.71
N GLU A 92 4.50 3.55 -17.13
CA GLU A 92 3.42 4.22 -16.44
C GLU A 92 2.07 3.55 -16.78
N ALA A 93 1.30 3.20 -15.75
CA ALA A 93 -0.04 2.63 -15.92
C ALA A 93 -1.08 3.72 -16.18
N THR A 94 -2.16 3.35 -16.87
CA THR A 94 -3.31 4.23 -17.05
C THR A 94 -4.17 4.25 -15.79
N LEU A 95 -4.31 5.42 -15.18
CA LEU A 95 -5.16 5.62 -14.01
C LEU A 95 -6.62 5.82 -14.43
N LYS A 96 -7.55 5.11 -13.79
CA LYS A 96 -8.98 5.29 -14.01
C LYS A 96 -9.49 6.49 -13.21
N PRO A 97 -10.13 7.48 -13.86
CA PRO A 97 -10.73 8.61 -13.15
C PRO A 97 -11.78 8.14 -12.15
N ASN A 98 -11.74 8.68 -10.94
CA ASN A 98 -12.70 8.40 -9.86
C ASN A 98 -13.50 9.65 -9.45
N GLY A 99 -13.36 10.77 -10.18
CA GLY A 99 -14.05 12.03 -9.93
C GLY A 99 -13.58 12.79 -8.68
N GLN A 100 -12.52 12.33 -8.00
CA GLN A 100 -11.98 12.97 -6.81
C GLN A 100 -10.89 13.99 -7.17
N THR A 101 -10.72 15.00 -6.33
CA THR A 101 -9.62 15.96 -6.49
C THR A 101 -8.32 15.44 -5.84
N PRO A 102 -7.13 15.83 -6.32
CA PRO A 102 -5.86 15.30 -5.81
C PRO A 102 -5.65 15.44 -4.30
N TYR A 103 -6.22 16.45 -3.65
CA TYR A 103 -6.09 16.68 -2.20
C TYR A 103 -7.32 16.27 -1.38
N HIS A 104 -8.33 15.67 -2.03
CA HIS A 104 -9.54 15.13 -1.37
C HIS A 104 -9.92 13.75 -1.96
N SER A 105 -8.93 12.89 -2.17
CA SER A 105 -9.08 11.53 -2.68
C SER A 105 -9.17 10.51 -1.55
N TYR A 106 -10.39 10.05 -1.24
CA TYR A 106 -10.66 9.11 -0.15
C TYR A 106 -10.82 7.67 -0.63
N ALA A 107 -11.31 7.46 -1.86
CA ALA A 107 -11.35 6.17 -2.53
C ALA A 107 -10.02 5.84 -3.24
N TRP A 108 -9.80 4.56 -3.51
CA TRP A 108 -8.67 4.09 -4.32
C TRP A 108 -8.70 4.66 -5.75
N THR A 109 -7.56 4.60 -6.41
CA THR A 109 -7.42 4.79 -7.86
C THR A 109 -7.15 3.43 -8.46
N LEU A 110 -8.05 2.97 -9.33
CA LEU A 110 -7.83 1.77 -10.12
C LEU A 110 -6.88 2.09 -11.26
N TRP A 111 -6.05 1.12 -11.63
CA TRP A 111 -5.11 1.27 -12.74
C TRP A 111 -5.10 0.01 -13.60
N GLU A 112 -4.73 0.20 -14.86
CA GLU A 112 -4.45 -0.87 -15.81
C GLU A 112 -3.24 -0.50 -16.66
N ALA A 113 -2.46 -1.50 -17.06
CA ALA A 113 -1.29 -1.29 -17.89
C ALA A 113 -1.24 -2.35 -18.99
N ASP A 114 -0.67 -1.97 -20.12
CA ASP A 114 -0.30 -2.87 -21.21
C ASP A 114 1.19 -2.63 -21.47
N ILE A 115 2.01 -3.61 -21.14
CA ILE A 115 3.47 -3.47 -21.15
C ILE A 115 4.10 -4.68 -21.85
N PRO A 116 5.17 -4.47 -22.62
CA PRO A 116 5.87 -5.58 -23.25
C PRO A 116 6.48 -6.49 -22.19
N LEU A 117 6.32 -7.80 -22.39
CA LEU A 117 7.07 -8.80 -21.63
C LEU A 117 8.49 -8.92 -22.20
N PRO A 118 9.51 -9.30 -21.39
CA PRO A 118 10.84 -9.56 -21.90
C PRO A 118 10.81 -10.66 -22.97
N GLU A 119 11.57 -10.46 -24.06
CA GLU A 119 11.57 -11.37 -25.21
C GLU A 119 12.03 -12.78 -24.79
N GLY A 120 11.26 -13.81 -25.19
CA GLY A 120 11.56 -15.20 -24.86
C GLY A 120 11.40 -15.57 -23.37
N ALA A 121 10.85 -14.68 -22.53
CA ALA A 121 10.59 -14.99 -21.14
C ALA A 121 9.55 -16.10 -21.02
N THR A 122 9.91 -17.20 -20.35
CA THR A 122 8.97 -18.25 -19.91
C THR A 122 8.47 -17.98 -18.49
N GLN A 123 9.20 -17.16 -17.74
CA GLN A 123 8.84 -16.68 -16.42
C GLN A 123 9.24 -15.22 -16.29
N THR A 124 8.43 -14.43 -15.60
CA THR A 124 8.79 -13.07 -15.23
C THR A 124 8.21 -12.66 -13.88
N GLN A 125 8.73 -11.58 -13.30
CA GLN A 125 8.22 -10.95 -12.10
C GLN A 125 7.61 -9.60 -12.44
N LEU A 126 6.30 -9.51 -12.26
CA LEU A 126 5.57 -8.26 -12.32
C LEU A 126 5.76 -7.50 -11.01
N VAL A 127 6.03 -6.20 -11.09
CA VAL A 127 6.21 -5.34 -9.92
C VAL A 127 5.39 -4.07 -10.08
N VAL A 128 4.78 -3.57 -9.00
CA VAL A 128 4.05 -2.30 -9.00
C VAL A 128 4.45 -1.41 -7.84
N LYS A 129 4.53 -0.10 -8.11
CA LYS A 129 4.67 0.96 -7.11
C LYS A 129 3.84 2.19 -7.48
N ALA A 130 3.37 2.92 -6.49
CA ALA A 130 2.59 4.14 -6.69
C ALA A 130 3.25 5.38 -6.06
N VAL A 131 2.85 6.54 -6.57
CA VAL A 131 3.25 7.86 -6.08
C VAL A 131 2.00 8.69 -5.78
N ASP A 132 1.93 9.28 -4.59
CA ASP A 132 0.84 10.17 -4.21
C ASP A 132 1.12 11.65 -4.54
N VAL A 133 0.12 12.52 -4.41
CA VAL A 133 0.22 13.96 -4.71
C VAL A 133 1.28 14.70 -3.88
N SER A 134 1.72 14.12 -2.76
CA SER A 134 2.82 14.64 -1.93
C SER A 134 4.16 14.00 -2.27
N TYR A 135 4.23 13.26 -3.38
CA TYR A 135 5.41 12.53 -3.85
C TYR A 135 5.94 11.49 -2.85
N ASN A 136 5.09 10.99 -1.94
CA ASN A 136 5.47 9.82 -1.16
C ASN A 136 5.55 8.60 -2.09
N VAL A 137 6.51 7.72 -1.82
CA VAL A 137 6.77 6.50 -2.59
C VAL A 137 6.76 5.28 -1.70
N GLN A 138 6.60 4.11 -2.32
CA GLN A 138 6.70 2.81 -1.65
C GLN A 138 8.18 2.36 -1.58
N PRO A 139 8.61 1.72 -0.48
CA PRO A 139 9.93 1.11 -0.37
C PRO A 139 10.04 -0.11 -1.30
N ASP A 140 11.27 -0.45 -1.69
CA ASP A 140 11.60 -1.53 -2.62
C ASP A 140 11.33 -2.94 -2.07
N SER A 141 11.51 -3.10 -0.75
CA SER A 141 11.59 -4.36 -0.05
C SER A 141 10.95 -4.29 1.33
N VAL A 142 10.50 -5.45 1.83
CA VAL A 142 9.85 -5.56 3.14
C VAL A 142 10.86 -5.49 4.28
N ALA A 143 12.11 -5.89 4.06
CA ALA A 143 13.13 -6.00 5.11
C ALA A 143 13.35 -4.67 5.87
N GLY A 144 13.37 -3.54 5.16
CA GLY A 144 13.53 -2.22 5.76
C GLY A 144 12.32 -1.71 6.54
N ILE A 145 11.13 -2.28 6.33
CA ILE A 145 9.87 -1.87 6.96
C ILE A 145 9.25 -2.95 7.85
N TRP A 146 9.93 -4.09 8.01
CA TRP A 146 9.46 -5.17 8.86
C TRP A 146 9.22 -4.65 10.28
N ASN A 147 8.16 -5.10 10.92
CA ASN A 147 7.87 -4.84 12.32
C ASN A 147 7.10 -6.01 12.92
N LEU A 148 7.23 -6.22 14.23
CA LEU A 148 6.63 -7.36 14.93
C LEU A 148 5.11 -7.53 14.75
N ARG A 149 4.38 -6.45 14.43
CA ARG A 149 2.93 -6.47 14.21
C ARG A 149 2.54 -6.76 12.76
N GLY A 150 3.49 -6.76 11.82
CA GLY A 150 3.22 -6.92 10.39
C GLY A 150 2.35 -5.80 9.81
N CYS A 151 2.23 -4.67 10.50
CA CYS A 151 1.45 -3.52 10.03
C CYS A 151 2.25 -2.73 8.99
N LEU A 152 1.58 -1.85 8.23
CA LEU A 152 2.24 -0.92 7.29
C LEU A 152 3.09 -1.62 6.21
N SER A 153 2.72 -2.83 5.80
CA SER A 153 3.37 -3.53 4.69
C SER A 153 3.00 -2.87 3.36
N ASN A 154 3.80 -1.88 2.95
CA ASN A 154 3.58 -1.10 1.72
C ASN A 154 4.77 -1.16 0.74
N ALA A 155 5.66 -2.14 0.86
CA ALA A 155 6.70 -2.37 -0.16
C ALA A 155 6.08 -2.69 -1.53
N TRP A 156 6.89 -2.62 -2.59
CA TRP A 156 6.42 -2.95 -3.95
C TRP A 156 5.81 -4.36 -3.98
N HIS A 157 4.59 -4.46 -4.51
CA HIS A 157 3.95 -5.77 -4.68
C HIS A 157 4.58 -6.47 -5.89
N ARG A 158 5.03 -7.71 -5.69
CA ARG A 158 5.74 -8.52 -6.69
C ARG A 158 4.94 -9.79 -6.95
N VAL A 159 4.66 -10.11 -8.22
CA VAL A 159 3.94 -11.31 -8.64
C VAL A 159 4.76 -12.05 -9.68
N ASN A 160 5.18 -13.28 -9.35
CA ASN A 160 5.85 -14.14 -10.30
C ASN A 160 4.80 -14.80 -11.20
N VAL A 161 4.98 -14.71 -12.52
CA VAL A 161 4.08 -15.28 -13.52
C VAL A 161 4.84 -16.18 -14.49
N THR A 162 4.17 -17.23 -14.96
CA THR A 162 4.67 -18.06 -16.07
C THR A 162 4.02 -17.56 -17.35
N VAL A 163 4.83 -17.33 -18.36
CA VAL A 163 4.38 -16.87 -19.68
C VAL A 163 4.20 -18.12 -20.54
N PRO A 164 2.97 -18.39 -21.04
CA PRO A 164 2.76 -19.51 -21.94
C PRO A 164 3.53 -19.27 -23.25
N PRO A 165 3.96 -20.35 -23.95
CA PRO A 165 4.54 -20.21 -25.28
C PRO A 165 3.57 -19.45 -26.18
N ALA A 166 4.10 -18.63 -27.10
CA ALA A 166 3.29 -18.01 -28.13
C ALA A 166 2.50 -19.11 -28.86
N SER A 167 1.17 -18.98 -28.90
CA SER A 167 0.32 -19.85 -29.70
C SER A 167 0.52 -19.47 -31.17
N ASP A 168 1.05 -20.41 -31.95
CA ASP A 168 1.17 -20.33 -33.43
C ASP A 168 -0.18 -20.07 -34.12
#